data_AF-A0A3A3HFL6-F1
#
_entry.id   AF-A0A3A3HFL6-F1
#
_cell.length_a   1.000
_cell.length_b   1.000
_cell.length_c   1.000
_cell.angle_alpha   90.00
_cell.angle_beta   90.00
_cell.angle_gamma   90.00
#
_symmetry.space_group_name_H-M   'P 1'
#
loop_
_entity.id
_entity.type
_entity.pdbx_description
1 polymer ?
#
loop_
_entity_poly.entity_id
_entity_poly.type
_entity_poly.pdbx_seq_one_letter_code
_entity_poly.pdbx_strand_id
1 'polypeptide(L)'
;MPTITTNDWKNYQGGSFAAYAADRGASIRRYGNAGTDGFLVYQIKDLAGEWYNQKGDPVSVDLARAAGFDVDAQLRERDRKERLAKATASVNAEFATAVRTEIASKGGYTLSDVGMGRAELTDSDGVVLNPRPMSIQEGQRLLDLMSGDAQ
;
A
#
# COMPACT_ATOMS: atom_id res chain seq x y z
N MET A 1 6.54 1.11 -2.78
CA MET A 1 7.19 0.21 -3.76
C MET A 1 6.20 -0.04 -4.88
N PRO A 2 6.61 0.00 -6.16
CA PRO A 2 5.70 -0.27 -7.27
C PRO A 2 5.09 -1.67 -7.12
N THR A 3 3.77 -1.79 -7.30
CA THR A 3 3.08 -3.07 -7.29
C THR A 3 3.48 -3.83 -8.55
N ILE A 4 4.32 -4.84 -8.36
CA ILE A 4 4.81 -5.68 -9.45
C ILE A 4 3.67 -6.56 -9.92
N THR A 5 3.45 -6.61 -11.23
CA THR A 5 2.42 -7.46 -11.82
C THR A 5 3.00 -8.66 -12.52
N THR A 6 2.18 -9.69 -12.68
CA THR A 6 2.47 -10.91 -13.43
C THR A 6 2.93 -10.66 -14.86
N ASN A 7 2.63 -9.50 -15.47
CA ASN A 7 3.01 -9.17 -16.85
C ASN A 7 4.29 -8.33 -16.96
N ASP A 8 4.90 -7.90 -15.86
CA ASP A 8 6.05 -6.98 -15.88
C ASP A 8 7.27 -7.59 -16.61
N TRP A 9 7.38 -8.92 -16.61
CA TRP A 9 8.47 -9.63 -17.30
C TRP A 9 8.44 -9.44 -18.83
N LYS A 10 7.28 -9.19 -19.44
CA LYS A 10 7.16 -8.98 -20.90
C LYS A 10 7.83 -7.69 -21.36
N ASN A 11 7.96 -6.73 -20.46
CA ASN A 11 8.65 -5.46 -20.70
C ASN A 11 10.07 -5.45 -20.11
N TYR A 12 10.56 -6.58 -19.61
CA TYR A 12 11.87 -6.67 -18.97
C TYR A 12 12.99 -6.66 -20.03
N GLN A 13 13.93 -5.73 -19.88
CA GLN A 13 15.03 -5.53 -20.83
C GLN A 13 15.93 -6.77 -21.02
N GLY A 14 15.98 -7.68 -20.03
CA GLY A 14 16.72 -8.94 -20.12
C GLY A 14 16.11 -9.99 -21.05
N GLY A 15 14.97 -9.72 -21.69
CA GLY A 15 14.43 -10.49 -22.83
C GLY A 15 13.93 -11.91 -22.51
N SER A 16 14.00 -12.37 -21.26
CA SER A 16 13.49 -13.67 -20.85
C SER A 16 12.91 -13.65 -19.44
N PHE A 17 11.92 -14.52 -19.21
CA PHE A 17 11.37 -14.72 -17.88
C PHE A 17 12.42 -15.26 -16.88
N ALA A 18 13.37 -16.08 -17.33
CA ALA A 18 14.45 -16.57 -16.50
C ALA A 18 15.37 -15.45 -15.99
N ALA A 19 15.72 -14.49 -16.85
CA ALA A 19 16.50 -13.31 -16.46
C ALA A 19 15.73 -12.44 -15.46
N TYR A 20 14.44 -12.20 -15.73
CA TYR A 20 13.56 -11.49 -14.82
C TYR A 20 13.45 -12.18 -13.45
N ALA A 21 13.23 -13.50 -13.44
CA ALA A 21 13.11 -14.29 -12.22
C ALA A 21 14.41 -14.30 -11.40
N ALA A 22 15.58 -14.34 -12.06
CA ALA A 22 16.87 -14.27 -11.40
C ALA A 22 17.09 -12.91 -10.70
N ASP A 23 16.79 -11.82 -11.39
CA ASP A 23 16.92 -10.45 -10.86
C ASP A 23 16.00 -10.19 -9.66
N ARG A 24 14.78 -10.74 -9.71
CA ARG A 24 13.80 -10.65 -8.62
C ARG A 24 14.05 -11.61 -7.45
N GLY A 25 14.99 -12.53 -7.59
CA GLY A 25 15.17 -13.62 -6.65
C GLY A 25 14.02 -14.63 -6.73
N ALA A 26 14.23 -15.69 -7.50
CA ALA A 26 13.29 -16.79 -7.65
C ALA A 26 13.81 -18.09 -7.07
N SER A 27 12.92 -18.83 -6.42
CA SER A 27 13.14 -20.24 -6.10
C SER A 27 12.77 -21.08 -7.32
N ILE A 28 13.66 -21.98 -7.73
CA ILE A 28 13.46 -22.83 -8.91
C ILE A 28 13.40 -24.29 -8.46
N ARG A 29 12.36 -25.00 -8.89
CA ARG A 29 12.24 -26.45 -8.72
C ARG A 29 12.00 -27.10 -10.07
N ARG A 30 12.46 -28.34 -10.23
CA ARG A 30 12.16 -29.14 -11.41
C ARG A 30 10.95 -30.02 -11.12
N TYR A 31 9.94 -29.93 -11.98
CA TYR A 31 8.85 -30.90 -12.01
C TYR A 31 9.26 -32.07 -12.93
N GLY A 32 9.13 -33.30 -12.43
CA GLY A 32 9.48 -34.54 -13.15
C GLY A 32 10.67 -35.29 -12.54
N ASN A 33 10.74 -36.60 -12.81
CA ASN A 33 11.80 -37.49 -12.32
C ASN A 33 13.09 -37.33 -13.13
N ALA A 34 14.23 -37.66 -12.50
CA ALA A 34 15.52 -37.77 -13.19
C ALA A 34 15.41 -38.81 -14.32
N GLY A 35 15.38 -38.35 -15.58
CA GLY A 35 15.28 -39.21 -16.77
C GLY A 35 14.09 -38.92 -17.69
N THR A 36 13.12 -38.11 -17.26
CA THR A 36 12.05 -37.56 -18.12
C THR A 36 12.31 -36.08 -18.40
N ASP A 37 11.87 -35.59 -19.56
CA ASP A 37 11.90 -34.15 -19.90
C ASP A 37 11.02 -33.36 -18.94
N GLY A 38 11.58 -33.03 -17.78
CA GLY A 38 10.97 -32.19 -16.77
C GLY A 38 11.05 -30.72 -17.17
N PHE A 39 10.13 -29.92 -16.67
CA PHE A 39 10.18 -28.46 -16.82
C PHE A 39 10.47 -27.78 -15.49
N LEU A 40 10.96 -26.55 -15.57
CA LEU A 40 11.28 -25.75 -14.39
C LEU A 40 10.05 -24.95 -13.97
N VAL A 41 9.77 -25.00 -12.67
CA VAL A 41 8.76 -24.21 -11.99
C VAL A 41 9.47 -23.15 -11.15
N TYR A 42 9.13 -21.89 -11.39
CA TYR A 42 9.70 -20.72 -10.76
C TYR A 42 8.70 -20.14 -9.78
N GLN A 43 9.19 -19.74 -8.62
CA GLN A 43 8.44 -18.96 -7.64
C GLN A 43 9.19 -17.67 -7.38
N ILE A 44 8.58 -16.53 -7.69
CA ILE A 44 9.16 -15.20 -7.46
C ILE A 44 8.91 -14.83 -5.99
N LYS A 45 9.95 -14.39 -5.27
CA LYS A 45 9.88 -14.10 -3.83
C LYS A 45 8.82 -13.05 -3.47
N ASP A 46 8.65 -12.06 -4.33
CA ASP A 46 7.69 -10.97 -4.13
C ASP A 46 6.24 -11.39 -4.41
N LEU A 47 6.04 -12.42 -5.25
CA LEU A 47 4.74 -12.93 -5.70
C LEU A 47 4.44 -14.27 -5.01
N ALA A 48 4.08 -14.19 -3.72
CA ALA A 48 3.71 -15.37 -2.94
C ALA A 48 2.44 -16.02 -3.49
N GLY A 49 2.45 -17.35 -3.62
CA GLY A 49 1.30 -18.11 -4.11
C GLY A 49 1.12 -18.07 -5.63
N GLU A 50 2.14 -17.61 -6.36
CA GLU A 50 2.18 -17.64 -7.82
C GLU A 50 3.40 -18.42 -8.30
N TRP A 51 3.19 -19.28 -9.30
CA TRP A 51 4.23 -20.12 -9.89
C TRP A 51 4.18 -20.01 -11.39
N TYR A 52 5.35 -20.14 -12.00
CA TYR A 52 5.54 -19.89 -13.43
C TYR A 52 6.40 -20.95 -14.07
N ASN A 53 6.21 -21.18 -15.37
CA ASN A 53 7.11 -22.01 -16.16
C ASN A 53 8.29 -21.16 -16.70
N GLN A 54 9.17 -21.78 -17.49
CA GLN A 54 10.31 -21.10 -18.13
C GLN A 54 9.92 -19.96 -19.10
N LYS A 55 8.69 -19.99 -19.62
CA LYS A 55 8.15 -18.98 -20.53
C LYS A 55 7.43 -17.85 -19.80
N GLY A 56 7.30 -17.92 -18.48
CA GLY A 56 6.54 -16.96 -17.68
C GLY A 56 5.03 -17.19 -17.69
N ASP A 57 4.56 -18.36 -18.14
CA ASP A 57 3.15 -18.73 -18.03
C ASP A 57 2.83 -19.28 -16.63
N PRO A 58 1.64 -18.99 -16.09
CA PRO A 58 1.24 -19.47 -14.77
C PRO A 58 1.13 -21.00 -14.73
N VAL A 59 1.60 -21.57 -13.62
CA VAL A 59 1.56 -23.00 -13.32
C VAL A 59 0.51 -23.26 -12.24
N SER A 60 -0.28 -24.32 -12.41
CA SER A 60 -1.30 -24.71 -11.43
C SER A 60 -0.67 -25.07 -10.07
N VAL A 61 -1.45 -24.88 -9.00
CA VAL A 61 -1.10 -25.27 -7.63
C VAL A 61 -0.65 -26.73 -7.53
N ASP A 62 -1.33 -27.65 -8.21
CA ASP A 62 -1.01 -29.08 -8.12
C ASP A 62 0.36 -29.40 -8.72
N LEU A 63 0.71 -28.78 -9.84
CA LEU A 63 2.04 -28.89 -10.45
C LEU A 63 3.11 -28.25 -9.57
N ALA A 64 2.84 -27.11 -8.95
CA ALA A 64 3.77 -26.47 -8.02
C ALA A 64 4.01 -27.35 -6.77
N ARG A 65 2.95 -27.94 -6.23
CA ARG A 65 3.02 -28.89 -5.11
C ARG A 65 3.85 -30.13 -5.51
N ALA A 66 3.58 -30.68 -6.69
CA ALA A 66 4.31 -31.83 -7.20
C ALA A 66 5.77 -31.51 -7.57
N ALA A 67 6.11 -30.25 -7.86
CA ALA A 67 7.49 -29.78 -7.99
C ALA A 67 8.20 -29.61 -6.63
N GLY A 68 7.51 -29.80 -5.50
CA GLY A 68 8.07 -29.75 -4.16
C GLY A 68 8.03 -28.37 -3.50
N PHE A 69 7.17 -27.47 -3.96
CA PHE A 69 6.89 -26.22 -3.23
C PHE A 69 5.90 -26.46 -2.08
N ASP A 70 6.12 -25.75 -0.97
CA ASP A 70 5.14 -25.66 0.12
C ASP A 70 4.05 -24.66 -0.27
N VAL A 71 3.12 -25.13 -1.09
CA VAL A 71 2.03 -24.32 -1.63
C VAL A 71 1.14 -23.79 -0.50
N ASP A 72 0.86 -24.60 0.52
CA ASP A 72 -0.08 -24.23 1.57
C ASP A 72 0.47 -23.09 2.43
N ALA A 73 1.77 -23.11 2.77
CA ALA A 73 2.40 -21.98 3.44
C ALA A 73 2.41 -20.72 2.57
N GLN A 74 2.67 -20.86 1.27
CA GLN A 74 2.73 -19.72 0.35
C GLN A 74 1.38 -19.06 0.09
N LEU A 75 0.31 -19.85 0.00
CA LEU A 75 -1.06 -19.33 -0.13
C LEU A 75 -1.49 -18.58 1.15
N ARG A 76 -1.17 -19.11 2.34
CA ARG A 76 -1.44 -18.39 3.60
C ARG A 76 -0.68 -17.07 3.69
N GLU A 77 0.57 -17.05 3.22
CA GLU A 77 1.36 -15.80 3.19
C GLU A 77 0.77 -14.79 2.20
N ARG A 78 0.29 -15.24 1.03
CA ARG A 78 -0.44 -14.39 0.09
C ARG A 78 -1.68 -13.78 0.75
N ASP A 79 -2.52 -14.61 1.36
CA ASP A 79 -3.73 -14.15 2.04
C ASP A 79 -3.40 -13.16 3.17
N ARG A 80 -2.32 -13.41 3.92
CA ARG A 80 -1.83 -12.49 4.96
C ARG A 80 -1.44 -11.14 4.35
N LYS A 81 -0.66 -11.14 3.27
CA LYS A 81 -0.24 -9.91 2.57
C LYS A 81 -1.44 -9.16 2.01
N GLU A 82 -2.40 -9.84 1.40
CA GLU A 82 -3.63 -9.23 0.88
C GLU A 82 -4.47 -8.61 1.99
N ARG A 83 -4.65 -9.30 3.12
CA ARG A 83 -5.36 -8.76 4.29
C ARG A 83 -4.66 -7.52 4.84
N LEU A 84 -3.33 -7.57 4.96
CA LEU A 84 -2.55 -6.42 5.42
C LEU A 84 -2.68 -5.25 4.44
N ALA A 85 -2.56 -5.48 3.15
CA ALA A 85 -2.71 -4.44 2.12
C ALA A 85 -4.10 -3.81 2.16
N LYS A 86 -5.16 -4.61 2.31
CA LYS A 86 -6.54 -4.11 2.48
C LYS A 86 -6.71 -3.28 3.76
N ALA A 87 -6.16 -3.75 4.88
CA ALA A 87 -6.21 -3.02 6.14
C ALA A 87 -5.47 -1.68 6.04
N THR A 88 -4.26 -1.68 5.47
CA THR A 88 -3.49 -0.45 5.24
C THR A 88 -4.21 0.51 4.29
N ALA A 89 -4.84 -0.01 3.23
CA ALA A 89 -5.63 0.82 2.33
C ALA A 89 -6.84 1.45 3.04
N SER A 90 -7.53 0.69 3.91
CA SER A 90 -8.64 1.21 4.73
C SER A 90 -8.17 2.30 5.67
N VAL A 91 -7.07 2.07 6.39
CA VAL A 91 -6.47 3.07 7.30
C VAL A 91 -6.07 4.32 6.51
N ASN A 92 -5.38 4.16 5.38
CA ASN A 92 -4.99 5.30 4.55
C ASN A 92 -6.20 6.05 3.97
N ALA A 93 -7.29 5.35 3.65
CA ALA A 93 -8.54 5.98 3.22
C ALA A 93 -9.17 6.78 4.37
N GLU A 94 -9.19 6.23 5.59
CA GLU A 94 -9.66 6.95 6.78
C GLU A 94 -8.81 8.18 7.09
N PHE A 95 -7.48 8.08 6.97
CA PHE A 95 -6.57 9.23 7.12
C PHE A 95 -6.70 10.25 5.98
N ALA A 96 -6.92 9.82 4.74
CA ALA A 96 -7.21 10.71 3.62
C ALA A 96 -8.58 11.40 3.77
N THR A 97 -9.51 10.78 4.50
CA THR A 97 -10.83 11.32 4.84
C THR A 97 -10.82 12.08 6.17
N ALA A 98 -9.65 12.33 6.79
CA ALA A 98 -9.48 13.42 7.74
C ALA A 98 -9.55 14.76 6.99
N VAL A 99 -10.72 14.99 6.39
CA VAL A 99 -11.14 16.23 5.75
C VAL A 99 -11.14 17.27 6.86
N ARG A 100 -10.34 18.33 6.66
CA ARG A 100 -10.39 19.52 7.48
C ARG A 100 -11.85 19.96 7.58
N THR A 101 -12.46 19.72 8.73
CA THR A 101 -13.87 20.00 8.92
C THR A 101 -13.95 21.37 9.55
N GLU A 102 -14.59 22.31 8.85
CA GLU A 102 -14.78 23.65 9.40
C GLU A 102 -15.61 23.57 10.68
N ILE A 103 -15.01 24.04 11.78
CA ILE A 103 -15.67 24.14 13.09
C ILE A 103 -16.41 25.47 13.19
N ALA A 104 -15.75 26.55 12.77
CA ALA A 104 -16.29 27.90 12.82
C ALA A 104 -15.55 28.83 11.85
N SER A 105 -16.27 29.81 11.29
CA SER A 105 -15.68 30.91 10.53
C SER A 105 -16.22 32.25 11.04
N LYS A 106 -15.32 33.19 11.32
CA LYS A 106 -15.63 34.54 11.83
C LYS A 106 -14.57 35.55 11.40
N GLY A 107 -15.00 36.76 11.02
CA GLY A 107 -14.09 37.88 10.79
C GLY A 107 -13.02 37.64 9.72
N GLY A 108 -13.28 36.74 8.76
CA GLY A 108 -12.29 36.34 7.74
C GLY A 108 -11.31 35.26 8.20
N TYR A 109 -11.51 34.67 9.38
CA TYR A 109 -10.72 33.55 9.89
C TYR A 109 -11.56 32.28 9.98
N THR A 110 -10.96 31.14 9.65
CA THR A 110 -11.62 29.83 9.65
C THR A 110 -10.85 28.87 10.55
N LEU A 111 -11.56 28.32 11.54
CA LEU A 111 -11.07 27.27 12.42
C LEU A 111 -11.51 25.91 11.88
N SER A 112 -10.55 25.05 11.57
CA SER A 112 -10.80 23.71 11.02
C SER A 112 -10.28 22.60 11.94
N ASP A 113 -11.07 21.55 12.14
CA ASP A 113 -10.66 20.32 12.82
C ASP A 113 -9.70 19.54 11.92
N VAL A 114 -8.51 19.23 12.43
CA VAL A 114 -7.50 18.41 11.74
C VAL A 114 -7.40 17.00 12.33
N GLY A 115 -8.34 16.63 13.19
CA GLY A 115 -8.44 15.35 13.87
C GLY A 115 -7.82 15.35 15.27
N MET A 116 -8.11 14.29 16.04
CA MET A 116 -7.59 14.08 17.40
C MET A 116 -7.89 15.25 18.38
N GLY A 117 -8.99 15.97 18.18
CA GLY A 117 -9.36 17.13 19.00
C GLY A 117 -8.42 18.33 18.81
N ARG A 118 -7.73 18.39 17.67
CA ARG A 118 -6.83 19.47 17.29
C ARG A 118 -7.43 20.33 16.19
N ALA A 119 -7.16 21.62 16.23
CA ALA A 119 -7.63 22.58 15.24
C ALA A 119 -6.48 23.42 14.69
N GLU A 120 -6.66 23.84 13.44
CA GLU A 120 -5.85 24.85 12.76
C GLU A 120 -6.69 26.09 12.46
N LEU A 121 -6.09 27.26 12.63
CA LEU A 121 -6.70 28.54 12.30
C LEU A 121 -6.09 29.07 11.00
N THR A 122 -6.96 29.39 10.04
CA THR A 122 -6.60 29.92 8.73
C THR A 122 -7.16 31.33 8.54
N ASP A 123 -6.46 32.19 7.81
CA ASP A 123 -6.97 33.51 7.39
C ASP A 123 -7.81 33.43 6.10
N SER A 124 -8.26 34.59 5.61
CA SER A 124 -9.09 34.71 4.41
C SER A 124 -8.36 34.30 3.12
N ASP A 125 -7.03 34.29 3.16
CA ASP A 125 -6.16 33.87 2.07
C ASP A 125 -5.81 32.37 2.16
N GLY A 126 -6.29 31.68 3.20
CA GLY A 126 -6.06 30.26 3.45
C GLY A 126 -4.71 29.94 4.10
N VAL A 127 -4.00 30.94 4.62
CA VAL A 127 -2.72 30.76 5.31
C VAL A 127 -2.96 30.30 6.74
N VAL A 128 -2.29 29.22 7.14
CA VAL A 128 -2.34 28.70 8.52
C VAL A 128 -1.55 29.64 9.42
N LEU A 129 -2.22 30.19 10.44
CA LEU A 129 -1.65 31.20 11.33
C LEU A 129 -0.94 30.60 12.54
N ASN A 130 -1.25 29.35 12.89
CA ASN A 130 -0.64 28.64 14.01
C ASN A 130 0.44 27.64 13.53
N PRO A 131 1.66 27.68 14.10
CA PRO A 131 2.76 26.81 13.65
C PRO A 131 2.57 25.32 14.00
N ARG A 132 1.65 25.01 14.91
CA ARG A 132 1.27 23.65 15.30
C ARG A 132 -0.24 23.59 15.59
N PRO A 133 -0.94 22.50 15.24
CA PRO A 133 -2.33 22.31 15.62
C PRO A 133 -2.54 22.42 17.13
N MET A 134 -3.50 23.24 17.55
CA MET A 134 -3.82 23.49 18.97
C MET A 134 -5.09 22.75 19.38
N SER A 135 -5.47 22.74 20.66
CA SER A 135 -6.77 22.17 21.03
C SER A 135 -7.94 22.99 20.47
N ILE A 136 -9.10 22.37 20.24
CA ILE A 136 -10.30 23.08 19.76
C ILE A 136 -10.67 24.26 20.69
N GLN A 137 -10.54 24.10 22.00
CA GLN A 137 -10.83 25.16 22.97
C GLN A 137 -9.88 26.35 22.85
N GLU A 138 -8.58 26.12 22.65
CA GLU A 138 -7.61 27.18 22.42
C GLU A 138 -7.85 27.86 21.08
N GLY A 139 -8.17 27.08 20.04
CA GLY A 139 -8.51 27.60 18.72
C GLY A 139 -9.74 28.49 18.72
N GLN A 140 -10.78 28.12 19.47
CA GLN A 140 -11.99 28.94 19.63
C GLN A 140 -11.68 30.27 20.32
N ARG A 141 -10.90 30.24 21.41
CA ARG A 141 -10.47 31.48 22.11
C ARG A 141 -9.64 32.37 21.20
N LEU A 142 -8.75 31.80 20.39
CA LEU A 142 -7.93 32.55 19.46
C LEU A 142 -8.77 33.15 18.33
N LEU A 143 -9.75 32.40 17.82
CA LEU A 143 -10.71 32.88 16.82
C LEU A 143 -11.51 34.07 17.36
N ASP A 144 -12.08 33.97 18.57
CA ASP A 144 -12.86 35.04 19.18
C ASP A 144 -12.00 36.29 19.48
N LEU A 145 -10.73 36.10 19.88
CA LEU A 145 -9.76 37.19 20.06
C LEU A 145 -9.48 37.93 18.74
N MET A 146 -9.36 37.18 17.65
CA MET A 146 -9.00 37.74 16.35
C MET A 146 -10.18 38.32 15.59
N SER A 147 -11.40 37.80 15.79
CA SER A 147 -12.62 38.35 15.20
C SER A 147 -13.13 39.60 15.93
N GLY A 148 -12.52 39.99 17.05
CA GLY A 148 -12.92 41.16 17.83
C GLY A 148 -14.12 40.93 18.76
N ASP A 149 -14.49 39.66 19.01
CA ASP A 149 -15.61 39.26 19.87
C ASP A 149 -15.19 39.03 21.34
N ALA A 150 -13.91 39.17 21.67
CA ALA A 150 -13.41 39.02 23.03
C ALA A 150 -13.86 40.21 23.91
N GLN A 151 -15.05 40.08 24.51
CA GLN A 151 -15.52 40.89 25.63
C GLN A 151 -15.19 40.25 26.97
#